data_AF-A0A497DQ64-F1
#
_entry.id   AF-A0A497DQ64-F1
#
_cell.length_a   1.000
_cell.length_b   1.000
_cell.length_c   1.000
_cell.angle_alpha   90.00
_cell.angle_beta   90.00
_cell.angle_gamma   90.00
#
_symmetry.space_group_name_H-M   'P 1'
#
loop_
_entity.id
_entity.type
_entity.pdbx_description
1 polymer ?
#
loop_
_entity_poly.entity_id
_entity_poly.type
_entity_poly.pdbx_seq_one_letter_code
_entity_poly.pdbx_strand_id
1 'polypeptide(L)'
;MIRLFRTIRQKLLSEKSYGIYILYASGEIILVVAGILLALQIDTWSENKKTQNELTEIFDEIYEDLVLDSSSISNTLLERQLDFEAQTRVINAIRDDLPFSNQIQSDLGRIMIRRPIPLVSSGFNLLQESSLTSMEDRVLRLALIEYYEKDVLEMEEEYRDDKFEFETVLLPYVRLHFKVWEFGQQGIPVDWESLKADHYFISTLRINLNNVSSTILFMQDGLKTATTIIEMLDNRK
;
A
#
# COMPACT_ATOMS: atom_id res chain seq x y z
N MET A 1 43.71 -19.12 37.81
CA MET A 1 44.27 -19.50 36.48
C MET A 1 45.75 -19.13 36.31
N ILE A 2 46.22 -17.95 36.73
CA ILE A 2 47.63 -17.52 36.51
C ILE A 2 48.72 -18.44 37.11
N ARG A 3 48.50 -19.09 38.27
CA ARG A 3 49.53 -19.95 38.89
C ARG A 3 49.82 -21.24 38.11
N LEU A 4 48.81 -21.87 37.53
CA LEU A 4 48.95 -23.13 36.79
C LEU A 4 49.76 -22.92 35.50
N PHE A 5 49.40 -21.90 34.72
CA PHE A 5 50.14 -21.50 33.52
C PHE A 5 51.56 -21.03 33.84
N ARG A 6 51.78 -20.35 34.99
CA ARG A 6 53.13 -19.94 35.43
C ARG A 6 54.04 -21.13 35.73
N THR A 7 53.53 -22.16 36.42
CA THR A 7 54.32 -23.34 36.77
C THR A 7 54.65 -24.20 35.55
N ILE A 8 53.71 -24.31 34.59
CA ILE A 8 53.92 -25.01 33.31
C ILE A 8 54.99 -24.28 32.48
N ARG A 9 54.95 -22.95 32.41
CA ARG A 9 55.93 -22.12 31.70
C ARG A 9 57.34 -22.26 32.28
N GLN A 10 57.47 -22.34 33.61
CA GLN A 10 58.76 -22.56 34.28
C GLN A 10 59.35 -23.95 33.99
N LYS A 11 58.53 -25.01 33.92
CA LYS A 11 58.98 -26.35 33.53
C LYS A 11 59.41 -26.41 32.06
N LEU A 12 58.63 -25.80 31.16
CA LEU A 12 58.93 -25.78 29.71
C LEU A 12 60.18 -24.98 29.34
N LEU A 13 60.54 -23.95 30.12
CA LEU A 13 61.79 -23.20 29.94
C LEU A 13 63.02 -23.96 30.43
N SER A 14 62.84 -24.96 31.31
CA SER A 14 63.94 -25.78 31.84
C SER A 14 64.32 -26.95 30.91
N GLU A 15 63.40 -27.39 30.06
CA GLU A 15 63.65 -28.34 28.98
C GLU A 15 63.98 -27.56 27.69
N LYS A 16 65.16 -27.75 27.09
CA LYS A 16 65.62 -27.05 25.86
C LYS A 16 64.86 -27.48 24.58
N SER A 17 63.55 -27.70 24.67
CA SER A 17 62.70 -28.15 23.56
C SER A 17 61.80 -27.02 23.07
N TYR A 18 62.31 -26.27 22.08
CA TYR A 18 61.55 -25.21 21.40
C TYR A 18 60.22 -25.73 20.80
N GLY A 19 60.14 -27.02 20.43
CA GLY A 19 58.94 -27.62 19.86
C GLY A 19 57.75 -27.67 20.82
N ILE A 20 57.97 -27.93 22.11
CA ILE A 20 56.88 -27.98 23.10
C ILE A 20 56.36 -26.58 23.41
N TYR A 21 57.24 -25.57 23.44
CA TYR A 21 56.84 -24.17 23.61
C TYR A 21 55.99 -23.67 22.43
N ILE A 22 56.36 -24.03 21.19
CA ILE A 22 55.60 -23.69 19.99
C ILE A 22 54.22 -24.34 20.00
N LEU A 23 54.11 -25.62 20.39
CA LEU A 23 52.83 -26.33 20.48
C LEU A 23 51.87 -25.71 21.52
N TYR A 24 52.41 -25.27 22.66
CA TYR A 24 51.63 -24.62 23.70
C TYR A 24 51.20 -23.20 23.30
N ALA A 25 52.11 -22.41 22.70
CA ALA A 25 51.80 -21.07 22.23
C ALA A 25 50.79 -21.07 21.07
N SER A 26 50.86 -22.06 20.16
CA SER A 26 49.86 -22.22 19.11
C SER A 26 48.49 -22.60 19.67
N GLY A 27 48.45 -23.47 20.69
CA GLY A 27 47.22 -23.79 21.42
C GLY A 27 46.57 -22.57 22.07
N GLU A 28 47.36 -21.69 22.70
CA GLU A 28 46.87 -20.45 23.31
C GLU A 28 46.33 -19.45 22.28
N ILE A 29 47.01 -19.29 21.15
CA ILE A 29 46.53 -18.46 20.03
C ILE A 29 45.20 -18.99 19.48
N ILE A 30 45.10 -20.31 19.24
CA ILE A 30 43.85 -20.93 18.75
C ILE A 30 42.71 -20.72 19.75
N LEU A 31 42.96 -20.84 21.05
CA LEU A 31 41.97 -20.62 22.11
C LEU A 31 41.49 -19.16 22.16
N VAL A 32 42.41 -18.20 22.03
CA VAL A 32 42.09 -16.77 21.99
C VAL A 32 41.28 -16.44 20.72
N VAL A 33 41.70 -16.94 19.56
CA VAL A 33 40.97 -16.74 18.30
C VAL A 33 39.57 -17.35 18.37
N ALA A 34 39.43 -18.57 18.90
CA ALA A 34 38.12 -19.19 19.11
C ALA A 34 37.24 -18.36 20.06
N GLY A 35 37.82 -17.79 21.12
CA GLY A 35 37.12 -16.89 22.04
C GLY A 35 36.63 -15.60 21.37
N ILE A 36 37.46 -14.97 20.54
CA ILE A 36 37.10 -13.77 19.77
C ILE A 36 36.00 -14.09 18.75
N LEU A 37 36.13 -15.20 18.02
CA LEU A 37 35.12 -15.63 17.04
C LEU A 37 33.77 -15.91 17.71
N LEU A 38 33.76 -16.58 18.86
CA LEU A 38 32.53 -16.82 19.62
C LEU A 38 31.90 -15.51 20.12
N ALA A 39 32.70 -14.57 20.62
CA ALA A 39 32.21 -13.26 21.04
C ALA A 39 31.57 -12.50 19.87
N LEU A 40 32.27 -12.41 18.73
CA LEU A 40 31.74 -11.80 17.51
C LEU A 40 30.45 -12.48 17.03
N GLN A 41 30.37 -13.80 17.14
CA GLN A 41 29.21 -14.55 16.70
C GLN A 41 28.00 -14.36 17.63
N ILE A 42 28.22 -14.24 18.94
CA ILE A 42 27.16 -13.92 19.90
C ILE A 42 26.63 -12.50 19.67
N ASP A 43 27.52 -11.52 19.49
CA ASP A 43 27.12 -10.13 19.22
C ASP A 43 26.31 -10.05 17.91
N THR A 44 26.81 -10.68 16.84
CA THR A 44 26.10 -10.74 15.55
C THR A 44 24.73 -11.42 15.67
N TRP A 45 24.63 -12.50 16.46
CA TRP A 45 23.36 -13.19 16.68
C TRP A 45 22.35 -12.33 17.45
N SER A 46 22.81 -11.61 18.49
CA SER A 46 21.98 -10.69 19.25
C SER A 46 21.46 -9.53 18.39
N GLU A 47 22.32 -8.95 17.54
CA GLU A 47 21.94 -7.91 16.59
C GLU A 47 20.92 -8.43 15.57
N ASN A 48 21.18 -9.59 14.96
CA ASN A 48 20.24 -10.21 14.02
C ASN A 48 18.88 -10.46 14.67
N LYS A 49 18.83 -10.95 15.91
CA LYS A 49 17.57 -11.17 16.63
C LYS A 49 16.79 -9.86 16.83
N LYS A 50 17.48 -8.78 17.19
CA LYS A 50 16.87 -7.46 17.33
C LYS A 50 16.27 -6.98 16.01
N THR A 51 17.03 -7.12 14.92
CA THR A 51 16.57 -6.77 13.57
C THR A 51 15.34 -7.56 13.13
N GLN A 52 15.30 -8.86 13.41
CA GLN A 52 14.16 -9.72 13.05
C GLN A 52 12.89 -9.35 13.83
N ASN A 53 13.03 -8.97 15.10
CA ASN A 53 11.89 -8.49 15.89
C ASN A 53 11.34 -7.17 15.33
N GLU A 54 12.22 -6.22 15.01
CA GLU A 54 11.84 -4.93 14.40
C GLU A 54 11.14 -5.13 13.05
N LEU A 55 11.64 -6.04 12.20
CA LEU A 55 10.96 -6.41 10.95
C LEU A 55 9.58 -7.02 11.16
N THR A 56 9.43 -7.84 12.21
CA THR A 56 8.14 -8.45 12.53
C THR A 56 7.12 -7.39 12.91
N GLU A 57 7.51 -6.44 13.77
CA GLU A 57 6.66 -5.31 14.16
C GLU A 57 6.27 -4.45 12.94
N ILE A 58 7.22 -4.18 12.03
CA ILE A 58 6.94 -3.45 10.78
C ILE A 58 5.97 -4.23 9.88
N PHE A 59 6.11 -5.55 9.77
CA PHE A 59 5.21 -6.37 8.96
C PHE A 59 3.80 -6.48 9.56
N ASP A 60 3.68 -6.48 10.88
CA ASP A 60 2.39 -6.42 11.56
C ASP A 60 1.70 -5.07 11.28
N GLU A 61 2.44 -3.95 11.31
CA GLU A 61 1.91 -2.62 10.93
C GLU A 61 1.45 -2.60 9.46
N ILE A 62 2.28 -3.10 8.54
CA ILE A 62 1.93 -3.21 7.11
C ILE A 62 0.69 -4.07 6.91
N TYR A 63 0.55 -5.16 7.66
CA TYR A 63 -0.62 -6.02 7.60
C TYR A 63 -1.89 -5.25 7.99
N GLU A 64 -1.84 -4.52 9.11
CA GLU A 64 -2.96 -3.70 9.57
C GLU A 64 -3.33 -2.61 8.55
N ASP A 65 -2.33 -1.90 8.01
CA ASP A 65 -2.50 -0.90 6.95
C ASP A 65 -3.23 -1.51 5.73
N LEU A 66 -2.77 -2.66 5.23
CA LEU A 66 -3.35 -3.32 4.06
C LEU A 66 -4.77 -3.82 4.30
N VAL A 67 -5.11 -4.26 5.52
CA VAL A 67 -6.47 -4.66 5.89
C VAL A 67 -7.41 -3.45 5.88
N LEU A 68 -6.96 -2.31 6.43
CA LEU A 68 -7.71 -1.06 6.40
C LEU A 68 -7.91 -0.59 4.96
N ASP A 69 -6.85 -0.58 4.16
CA ASP A 69 -6.90 -0.14 2.77
C ASP A 69 -7.80 -1.05 1.92
N SER A 70 -7.69 -2.37 2.08
CA SER A 70 -8.55 -3.33 1.37
C SER A 70 -10.03 -3.09 1.68
N SER A 71 -10.36 -2.73 2.92
CA SER A 71 -11.72 -2.36 3.32
C SER A 71 -12.16 -1.04 2.66
N SER A 72 -11.32 -0.01 2.72
CA SER A 72 -11.58 1.30 2.11
C SER A 72 -11.78 1.21 0.59
N ILE A 73 -10.91 0.47 -0.09
CA ILE A 73 -10.97 0.22 -1.53
C ILE A 73 -12.24 -0.54 -1.86
N SER A 74 -12.56 -1.64 -1.16
CA SER A 74 -13.74 -2.46 -1.43
C SER A 74 -15.05 -1.65 -1.28
N ASN A 75 -15.17 -0.87 -0.22
CA ASN A 75 -16.35 -0.04 0.02
C ASN A 75 -16.50 1.04 -1.06
N THR A 76 -15.39 1.68 -1.44
CA THR A 76 -15.43 2.73 -2.45
C THR A 76 -15.66 2.18 -3.85
N LEU A 77 -15.12 0.99 -4.15
CA LEU A 77 -15.33 0.28 -5.41
C LEU A 77 -16.82 0.00 -5.63
N LEU A 78 -17.53 -0.45 -4.59
CA LEU A 78 -18.97 -0.66 -4.65
C LEU A 78 -19.72 0.64 -4.98
N GLU A 79 -19.39 1.74 -4.31
CA GLU A 79 -20.01 3.04 -4.60
C GLU A 79 -19.71 3.52 -6.02
N ARG A 80 -18.49 3.32 -6.51
CA ARG A 80 -18.09 3.68 -7.87
C ARG A 80 -18.82 2.85 -8.94
N GLN A 81 -19.05 1.57 -8.69
CA GLN A 81 -19.88 0.73 -9.57
C GLN A 81 -21.32 1.24 -9.65
N LEU A 82 -21.91 1.61 -8.51
CA LEU A 82 -23.24 2.22 -8.47
C LEU A 82 -23.28 3.57 -9.21
N ASP A 83 -22.23 4.39 -9.08
CA ASP A 83 -22.10 5.68 -9.78
C ASP A 83 -21.98 5.46 -11.30
N PHE A 84 -21.19 4.48 -11.75
CA PHE A 84 -21.07 4.07 -13.15
C PHE A 84 -22.41 3.63 -13.75
N GLU A 85 -23.15 2.79 -13.03
CA GLU A 85 -24.46 2.32 -13.47
C GLU A 85 -25.48 3.47 -13.55
N ALA A 86 -25.50 4.35 -12.55
CA ALA A 86 -26.36 5.53 -12.53
C ALA A 86 -26.10 6.45 -13.73
N GLN A 87 -24.83 6.75 -14.00
CA GLN A 87 -24.44 7.58 -15.14
C GLN A 87 -24.78 6.92 -16.48
N THR A 88 -24.59 5.60 -16.57
CA THR A 88 -25.00 4.81 -17.75
C THR A 88 -26.51 4.91 -17.98
N ARG A 89 -27.33 4.81 -16.93
CA ARG A 89 -28.79 4.98 -17.02
C ARG A 89 -29.18 6.39 -17.47
N VAL A 90 -28.53 7.44 -16.95
CA VAL A 90 -28.77 8.82 -17.38
C VAL A 90 -28.44 9.01 -18.86
N ILE A 91 -27.26 8.54 -19.31
CA ILE A 91 -26.85 8.64 -20.72
C ILE A 91 -27.84 7.91 -21.62
N ASN A 92 -28.28 6.71 -21.24
CA ASN A 92 -29.26 5.94 -22.01
C ASN A 92 -30.62 6.63 -22.03
N ALA A 93 -31.07 7.21 -20.91
CA ALA A 93 -32.32 7.95 -20.85
C ALA A 93 -32.32 9.19 -21.74
N ILE A 94 -31.19 9.90 -21.84
CA ILE A 94 -31.03 11.01 -22.78
C ILE A 94 -31.05 10.51 -24.23
N ARG A 95 -30.31 9.43 -24.53
CA ARG A 95 -30.26 8.84 -25.89
C ARG A 95 -31.62 8.38 -26.38
N ASP A 96 -32.37 7.71 -25.50
CA ASP A 96 -33.65 7.08 -25.83
C ASP A 96 -34.84 8.02 -25.59
N ASP A 97 -34.57 9.31 -25.34
CA ASP A 97 -35.54 10.38 -25.13
C ASP A 97 -36.59 10.08 -24.02
N LEU A 98 -36.14 9.43 -22.95
CA LEU A 98 -37.02 9.01 -21.85
C LEU A 98 -37.49 10.23 -21.03
N PRO A 99 -38.71 10.18 -20.47
CA PRO A 99 -39.21 11.22 -19.57
C PRO A 99 -38.44 11.23 -18.24
N PHE A 100 -38.42 12.39 -17.58
CA PHE A 100 -37.89 12.50 -16.23
C PHE A 100 -38.67 11.60 -15.26
N SER A 101 -37.96 10.87 -14.41
CA SER A 101 -38.53 9.91 -13.46
C SER A 101 -37.78 9.92 -12.14
N ASN A 102 -38.35 9.30 -11.10
CA ASN A 102 -37.69 9.19 -9.79
C ASN A 102 -36.33 8.47 -9.87
N GLN A 103 -36.18 7.51 -10.78
CA GLN A 103 -34.91 6.82 -10.98
C GLN A 103 -33.86 7.78 -11.56
N ILE A 104 -34.21 8.55 -12.60
CA ILE A 104 -33.32 9.56 -13.18
C ILE A 104 -32.99 10.65 -12.19
N GLN A 105 -33.96 11.08 -11.37
CA GLN A 105 -33.73 12.01 -10.28
C GLN A 105 -32.64 11.50 -9.32
N SER A 106 -32.73 10.25 -8.88
CA SER A 106 -31.71 9.67 -7.99
C SER A 106 -30.37 9.52 -8.70
N ASP A 107 -30.36 9.02 -9.94
CA ASP A 107 -29.15 8.79 -10.72
C ASP A 107 -28.39 10.09 -11.00
N LEU A 108 -29.08 11.20 -11.25
CA LEU A 108 -28.47 12.53 -11.43
C LEU A 108 -27.77 13.07 -10.17
N GLY A 109 -28.05 12.52 -8.98
CA GLY A 109 -27.28 12.83 -7.78
C GLY A 109 -25.93 12.13 -7.72
N ARG A 110 -25.72 11.11 -8.56
CA ARG A 110 -24.56 10.21 -8.55
C ARG A 110 -23.64 10.36 -9.76
N ILE A 111 -23.99 11.23 -10.72
CA ILE A 111 -23.15 11.48 -11.90
C ILE A 111 -21.91 12.31 -11.55
N MET A 112 -20.76 11.90 -12.08
CA MET A 112 -19.48 12.62 -11.98
C MET A 112 -19.09 13.06 -10.55
N ILE A 113 -19.50 12.32 -9.53
CA ILE A 113 -19.14 12.64 -8.14
C ILE A 113 -17.80 12.01 -7.76
N ARG A 114 -17.02 12.73 -6.96
CA ARG A 114 -15.75 12.24 -6.42
C ARG A 114 -15.97 11.31 -5.23
N ARG A 115 -15.19 10.23 -5.11
CA ARG A 115 -15.20 9.34 -3.95
C ARG A 115 -13.79 9.23 -3.35
N PRO A 116 -13.50 9.92 -2.23
CA PRO A 116 -12.18 9.83 -1.60
C PRO A 116 -11.95 8.43 -1.03
N ILE A 117 -10.73 7.93 -1.19
CA ILE A 117 -10.29 6.64 -0.64
C ILE A 117 -9.16 6.95 0.35
N PRO A 118 -9.37 6.79 1.67
CA PRO A 118 -8.30 6.93 2.64
C PRO A 118 -7.42 5.69 2.59
N LEU A 119 -6.18 5.86 2.12
CA LEU A 119 -5.15 4.82 2.06
C LEU A 119 -4.05 5.15 3.09
N VAL A 120 -3.44 4.11 3.67
CA VAL A 120 -2.49 4.23 4.78
C VAL A 120 -1.16 3.63 4.38
N SER A 121 -0.05 4.26 4.75
CA SER A 121 1.31 3.81 4.38
C SER A 121 2.31 3.84 5.55
N SER A 122 1.82 3.88 6.80
CA SER A 122 2.65 3.97 8.01
C SER A 122 3.73 2.89 8.05
N GLY A 123 3.32 1.62 7.94
CA GLY A 123 4.21 0.48 8.00
C GLY A 123 5.19 0.44 6.84
N PHE A 124 4.75 0.82 5.64
CA PHE A 124 5.63 0.88 4.47
C PHE A 124 6.69 2.00 4.59
N ASN A 125 6.30 3.16 5.12
CA ASN A 125 7.25 4.24 5.38
C ASN A 125 8.28 3.84 6.45
N LEU A 126 7.85 3.18 7.53
CA LEU A 126 8.77 2.60 8.53
C LEU A 126 9.73 1.61 7.88
N LEU A 127 9.26 0.75 6.98
CA LEU A 127 10.11 -0.18 6.23
C LEU A 127 11.14 0.55 5.37
N GLN A 128 10.77 1.65 4.70
CA GLN A 128 11.70 2.43 3.88
C GLN A 128 12.75 3.19 4.70
N GLU A 129 12.35 3.74 5.86
CA GLU A 129 13.25 4.46 6.77
C GLU A 129 14.21 3.51 7.48
N SER A 130 13.76 2.29 7.75
CA SER A 130 14.59 1.25 8.29
C SER A 130 15.75 0.98 7.32
N SER A 131 17.00 1.02 7.80
CA SER A 131 18.20 0.72 6.98
C SER A 131 18.31 -0.77 6.60
N LEU A 132 17.18 -1.48 6.61
CA LEU A 132 17.03 -2.93 6.54
C LEU A 132 17.13 -3.39 5.09
N THR A 133 18.36 -3.32 4.60
CA THR A 133 18.84 -3.90 3.34
C THR A 133 18.66 -5.43 3.26
N SER A 134 18.15 -6.07 4.31
CA SER A 134 18.11 -7.52 4.52
C SER A 134 16.73 -8.14 4.39
N MET A 135 15.78 -7.51 3.71
CA MET A 135 14.52 -8.17 3.39
C MET A 135 14.81 -9.31 2.39
N GLU A 136 15.07 -10.51 2.92
CA GLU A 136 15.45 -11.69 2.13
C GLU A 136 14.38 -12.05 1.10
N ASP A 137 13.11 -11.77 1.43
CA ASP A 137 12.01 -12.00 0.53
C ASP A 137 11.87 -10.90 -0.53
N ARG A 138 12.54 -11.15 -1.65
CA ARG A 138 12.42 -10.32 -2.86
C ARG A 138 11.00 -10.27 -3.40
N VAL A 139 10.21 -11.33 -3.29
CA VAL A 139 8.87 -11.37 -3.87
C VAL A 139 7.95 -10.45 -3.08
N LEU A 140 7.96 -10.54 -1.75
CA LEU A 140 7.16 -9.66 -0.88
C LEU A 140 7.58 -8.20 -1.05
N ARG A 141 8.89 -7.93 -1.12
CA ARG A 141 9.37 -6.56 -1.34
C ARG A 141 8.86 -5.96 -2.65
N LEU A 142 8.90 -6.72 -3.74
CA LEU A 142 8.41 -6.25 -5.03
C LEU A 142 6.89 -6.03 -5.01
N ALA A 143 6.14 -6.90 -4.34
CA ALA A 143 4.70 -6.73 -4.18
C ALA A 143 4.35 -5.48 -3.36
N LEU A 144 5.07 -5.21 -2.26
CA LEU A 144 4.89 -3.98 -1.47
C LEU A 144 5.19 -2.72 -2.29
N ILE A 145 6.28 -2.73 -3.06
CA ILE A 145 6.62 -1.62 -3.96
C ILE A 145 5.51 -1.42 -5.01
N GLU A 146 5.04 -2.50 -5.62
CA GLU A 146 3.95 -2.42 -6.61
C GLU A 146 2.67 -1.84 -5.99
N TYR A 147 2.30 -2.27 -4.79
CA TYR A 147 1.14 -1.71 -4.11
C TYR A 147 1.32 -0.22 -3.78
N TYR A 148 2.35 0.12 -3.02
CA TYR A 148 2.49 1.46 -2.43
C TYR A 148 3.02 2.52 -3.40
N GLU A 149 3.90 2.15 -4.33
CA GLU A 149 4.53 3.12 -5.25
C GLU A 149 3.84 3.18 -6.62
N LYS A 150 2.99 2.20 -6.95
CA LYS A 150 2.25 2.17 -8.21
C LYS A 150 0.74 2.17 -7.97
N ASP A 151 0.17 1.13 -7.38
CA ASP A 151 -1.29 0.98 -7.33
C ASP A 151 -1.95 2.09 -6.48
N VAL A 152 -1.37 2.44 -5.33
CA VAL A 152 -1.83 3.57 -4.49
C VAL A 152 -1.74 4.89 -5.25
N LEU A 153 -0.61 5.13 -5.94
CA LEU A 153 -0.39 6.36 -6.70
C LEU A 153 -1.39 6.50 -7.85
N GLU A 154 -1.62 5.43 -8.62
CA GLU A 154 -2.61 5.40 -9.70
C GLU A 154 -4.02 5.71 -9.17
N MET A 155 -4.43 5.13 -8.04
CA MET A 155 -5.71 5.43 -7.40
C MET A 155 -5.82 6.90 -6.92
N GLU A 156 -4.73 7.47 -6.38
CA GLU A 156 -4.70 8.88 -5.96
C GLU A 156 -4.78 9.85 -7.16
N GLU A 157 -4.12 9.52 -8.27
CA GLU A 157 -4.19 10.30 -9.51
C GLU A 157 -5.60 10.31 -10.10
N GLU A 158 -6.23 9.15 -10.20
CA GLU A 158 -7.62 9.02 -10.65
C GLU A 158 -8.59 9.82 -9.75
N TYR A 159 -8.43 9.74 -8.42
CA TYR A 159 -9.22 10.54 -7.49
C TYR A 159 -9.02 12.05 -7.68
N ARG A 160 -7.78 12.48 -7.95
CA ARG A 160 -7.48 13.90 -8.22
C ARG A 160 -8.17 14.38 -9.49
N ASP A 161 -8.18 13.55 -10.54
CA ASP A 161 -8.83 13.89 -11.81
C ASP A 161 -10.36 13.96 -11.66
N ASP A 162 -10.97 12.99 -10.97
CA ASP A 162 -12.39 13.06 -10.61
C ASP A 162 -12.74 14.32 -9.82
N LYS A 163 -11.93 14.63 -8.80
CA LYS A 163 -12.13 15.81 -7.97
C LYS A 163 -12.05 17.07 -8.82
N PHE A 164 -11.08 17.14 -9.73
CA PHE A 164 -10.91 18.26 -10.63
C PHE A 164 -12.12 18.42 -11.57
N GLU A 165 -12.59 17.34 -12.21
CA GLU A 165 -13.78 17.39 -13.06
C GLU A 165 -15.04 17.77 -12.26
N PHE A 166 -15.21 17.19 -11.06
CA PHE A 166 -16.32 17.52 -10.19
C PHE A 166 -16.35 19.02 -9.83
N GLU A 167 -15.20 19.58 -9.44
CA GLU A 167 -15.10 20.97 -8.99
C GLU A 167 -15.16 21.99 -10.13
N THR A 168 -14.55 21.68 -11.27
CA THR A 168 -14.38 22.64 -12.37
C THR A 168 -15.42 22.50 -13.48
N VAL A 169 -16.04 21.33 -13.62
CA VAL A 169 -17.02 21.03 -14.67
C VAL A 169 -18.41 20.81 -14.08
N LEU A 170 -18.59 19.80 -13.23
CA LEU A 170 -19.93 19.42 -12.76
C LEU A 170 -20.54 20.47 -11.84
N LEU A 171 -19.84 20.89 -10.78
CA LEU A 171 -20.41 21.80 -9.77
C LEU A 171 -20.88 23.15 -10.36
N PRO A 172 -20.12 23.83 -11.23
CA PRO A 172 -20.60 25.04 -11.90
C PRO A 172 -21.83 24.78 -12.77
N TYR A 173 -21.82 23.68 -13.52
CA TYR A 173 -22.93 23.29 -14.39
C TYR A 173 -24.21 23.03 -13.57
N VAL A 174 -24.10 22.23 -12.51
CA VAL A 174 -25.21 21.91 -11.61
C VAL A 174 -25.84 23.18 -11.02
N ARG A 175 -25.03 24.15 -10.57
CA ARG A 175 -25.53 25.41 -10.00
C ARG A 175 -26.35 26.26 -10.97
N LEU A 176 -26.14 26.10 -12.28
CA LEU A 176 -26.86 26.83 -13.31
C LEU A 176 -28.09 26.07 -13.80
N HIS A 177 -28.00 24.73 -13.88
CA HIS A 177 -28.98 23.90 -14.58
C HIS A 177 -29.87 23.05 -13.68
N PHE A 178 -29.65 23.04 -12.36
CA PHE A 178 -30.42 22.23 -11.40
C PHE A 178 -31.14 23.09 -10.37
N LYS A 179 -32.40 22.72 -10.08
CA LYS A 179 -33.20 23.26 -8.98
C LYS A 179 -32.75 22.70 -7.63
N VAL A 180 -32.48 21.40 -7.62
CA VAL A 180 -32.01 20.66 -6.44
C VAL A 180 -30.86 19.78 -6.90
N TRP A 181 -29.79 19.76 -6.14
CA TRP A 181 -28.75 18.77 -6.29
C TRP A 181 -28.17 18.44 -4.93
N GLU A 182 -28.24 17.17 -4.57
CA GLU A 182 -27.79 16.62 -3.31
C GLU A 182 -26.80 15.50 -3.60
N PHE A 183 -25.58 15.69 -3.11
CA PHE A 183 -24.43 14.84 -3.38
C PHE A 183 -24.75 13.36 -3.09
N GLY A 184 -24.64 12.52 -4.11
CA GLY A 184 -24.86 11.07 -4.02
C GLY A 184 -26.31 10.64 -3.83
N GLN A 185 -27.26 11.58 -3.81
CA GLN A 185 -28.67 11.31 -3.48
C GLN A 185 -29.61 11.60 -4.63
N GLN A 186 -29.63 12.86 -5.11
CA GLN A 186 -30.57 13.27 -6.15
C GLN A 186 -30.14 14.53 -6.91
N GLY A 187 -30.62 14.65 -8.14
CA GLY A 187 -30.55 15.86 -8.96
C GLY A 187 -31.89 16.12 -9.65
N ILE A 188 -32.42 17.33 -9.49
CA ILE A 188 -33.63 17.80 -10.17
C ILE A 188 -33.23 18.94 -11.11
N PRO A 189 -33.23 18.73 -12.43
CA PRO A 189 -32.89 19.78 -13.38
C PRO A 189 -33.95 20.90 -13.37
N VAL A 190 -33.55 22.10 -13.77
CA VAL A 190 -34.48 23.21 -14.02
C VAL A 190 -35.46 22.81 -15.12
N ASP A 191 -34.94 22.24 -16.20
CA ASP A 191 -35.68 21.68 -17.33
C ASP A 191 -34.94 20.44 -17.88
N TRP A 192 -35.63 19.30 -17.88
CA TRP A 192 -35.07 18.03 -18.38
C TRP A 192 -34.91 18.02 -19.90
N GLU A 193 -35.81 18.67 -20.63
CA GLU A 193 -35.75 18.70 -22.10
C GLU A 193 -34.53 19.51 -22.57
N SER A 194 -34.28 20.67 -21.95
CA SER A 194 -33.05 21.45 -22.18
C SER A 194 -31.79 20.66 -21.86
N LEU A 195 -31.77 19.89 -20.77
CA LEU A 195 -30.62 19.07 -20.37
C LEU A 195 -30.33 17.95 -21.39
N LYS A 196 -31.38 17.29 -21.91
CA LYS A 196 -31.26 16.28 -22.97
C LYS A 196 -30.73 16.84 -24.29
N ALA A 197 -30.96 18.12 -24.56
CA ALA A 197 -30.47 18.79 -25.77
C ALA A 197 -29.05 19.36 -25.61
N ASP A 198 -28.48 19.34 -24.40
CA ASP A 198 -27.19 19.96 -24.10
C ASP A 198 -26.01 19.05 -24.49
N HIS A 199 -25.40 19.35 -25.63
CA HIS A 199 -24.22 18.63 -26.13
C HIS A 199 -23.01 18.70 -25.20
N TYR A 200 -22.82 19.79 -24.46
CA TYR A 200 -21.74 19.91 -23.51
C TYR A 200 -21.94 18.90 -22.38
N PHE A 201 -23.13 18.88 -21.77
CA PHE A 201 -23.45 17.94 -20.71
C PHE A 201 -23.29 16.48 -21.14
N ILE A 202 -23.84 16.11 -22.30
CA ILE A 202 -23.76 14.73 -22.82
C ILE A 202 -22.31 14.31 -23.07
N SER A 203 -21.50 15.20 -23.68
CA SER A 203 -20.09 14.89 -23.97
C SER A 203 -19.31 14.69 -22.69
N THR A 204 -19.54 15.57 -21.71
CA THR A 204 -18.94 15.50 -20.38
C THR A 204 -19.29 14.20 -19.66
N LEU A 205 -20.56 13.78 -19.64
CA LEU A 205 -20.98 12.51 -19.04
C LEU A 205 -20.29 11.30 -19.68
N ARG A 206 -20.11 11.31 -21.00
CA ARG A 206 -19.46 10.20 -21.72
C ARG A 206 -17.96 10.13 -21.45
N ILE A 207 -17.28 11.28 -21.41
CA ILE A 207 -15.86 11.35 -21.06
C ILE A 207 -15.65 10.81 -19.65
N ASN A 208 -16.41 11.34 -18.69
CA ASN A 208 -16.30 10.92 -17.31
C ASN A 208 -16.66 9.42 -17.11
N LEU A 209 -17.63 8.88 -17.85
CA LEU A 209 -17.98 7.45 -17.74
C LEU A 209 -16.79 6.54 -18.10
N ASN A 210 -15.98 6.92 -19.09
CA ASN A 210 -14.75 6.20 -19.43
C ASN A 210 -13.72 6.30 -18.30
N ASN A 211 -13.55 7.48 -17.70
CA ASN A 211 -12.64 7.69 -16.57
C ASN A 211 -13.05 6.82 -15.37
N VAL A 212 -14.35 6.82 -15.01
CA VAL A 212 -14.91 5.98 -13.95
C VAL A 212 -14.60 4.49 -14.20
N SER A 213 -14.69 4.04 -15.45
CA SER A 213 -14.36 2.65 -15.81
C SER A 213 -12.88 2.34 -15.58
N SER A 214 -11.97 3.27 -15.90
CA SER A 214 -10.54 3.12 -15.62
C SER A 214 -10.27 3.10 -14.13
N THR A 215 -10.87 4.01 -13.35
CA THR A 215 -10.65 4.02 -11.91
C THR A 215 -11.13 2.73 -11.24
N ILE A 216 -12.28 2.19 -11.67
CA ILE A 216 -12.79 0.89 -11.18
C ILE A 216 -11.75 -0.21 -11.41
N LEU A 217 -11.07 -0.22 -12.55
CA LEU A 217 -10.03 -1.21 -12.86
C LEU A 217 -8.81 -1.05 -11.94
N PHE A 218 -8.29 0.18 -11.78
CA PHE A 218 -7.15 0.43 -10.89
C PHE A 218 -7.45 0.05 -9.44
N MET A 219 -8.67 0.32 -8.96
CA MET A 219 -9.11 -0.11 -7.64
C MET A 219 -9.18 -1.64 -7.50
N GLN A 220 -9.62 -2.35 -8.53
CA GLN A 220 -9.64 -3.82 -8.54
C GLN A 220 -8.22 -4.40 -8.50
N ASP A 221 -7.30 -3.82 -9.28
CA ASP A 221 -5.91 -4.24 -9.31
C ASP A 221 -5.22 -3.97 -7.96
N GLY A 222 -5.37 -2.76 -7.40
CA GLY A 222 -4.83 -2.43 -6.08
C GLY A 222 -5.38 -3.31 -4.96
N LEU A 223 -6.70 -3.60 -4.96
CA LEU A 223 -7.31 -4.53 -3.99
C LEU A 223 -6.73 -5.95 -4.10
N LYS A 224 -6.51 -6.42 -5.33
CA LYS A 224 -5.92 -7.73 -5.59
C LYS A 224 -4.47 -7.80 -5.10
N THR A 225 -3.68 -6.77 -5.38
CA THR A 225 -2.29 -6.67 -4.90
C THR A 225 -2.26 -6.67 -3.36
N ALA A 226 -3.08 -5.83 -2.71
CA ALA A 226 -3.19 -5.78 -1.25
C ALA A 226 -3.54 -7.14 -0.65
N THR A 227 -4.57 -7.80 -1.18
CA THR A 227 -5.01 -9.13 -0.70
C THR A 227 -3.90 -10.18 -0.85
N THR A 228 -3.16 -10.15 -1.96
CA THR A 228 -2.02 -11.05 -2.19
C THR A 228 -0.94 -10.83 -1.14
N ILE A 229 -0.62 -9.57 -0.81
CA ILE A 229 0.39 -9.26 0.21
C ILE A 229 -0.07 -9.71 1.59
N ILE A 230 -1.34 -9.49 1.95
CA ILE A 230 -1.94 -9.97 3.21
C ILE A 230 -1.74 -11.49 3.34
N GLU A 231 -2.05 -12.26 2.29
CA GLU A 231 -1.84 -13.72 2.29
C GLU A 231 -0.36 -14.09 2.44
N MET A 232 0.55 -13.35 1.80
CA MET A 232 1.99 -13.56 1.93
C MET A 232 2.51 -13.27 3.35
N LEU A 233 1.90 -12.32 4.06
CA LEU A 233 2.24 -11.99 5.45
C LEU A 233 1.65 -13.01 6.43
N ASP A 234 0.42 -13.45 6.22
CA ASP A 234 -0.20 -14.47 7.09
C ASP A 234 0.50 -15.83 7.02
N ASN A 235 1.03 -16.21 5.85
CA ASN A 235 1.81 -17.44 5.70
C ASN A 235 3.17 -17.42 6.42
N ARG A 236 3.59 -16.28 6.99
CA ARG A 236 4.83 -16.15 7.78
C ARG A 236 4.63 -16.31 9.29
N LYS A 237 3.39 -16.22 9.76
CA LYS A 237 3.02 -16.37 11.17
C LYS A 237 3.02 -17.87 11.56
#